data_AF-A0A2U3Q6R4-F1
#
_entry.id   AF-A0A2U3Q6R4-F1
#
_cell.length_a   1.000
_cell.length_b   1.000
_cell.length_c   1.000
_cell.angle_alpha   90.00
_cell.angle_beta   90.00
_cell.angle_gamma   90.00
#
_symmetry.space_group_name_H-M   'P 1'
#
loop_
_entity.id
_entity.type
_entity.pdbx_description
1 polymer ?
#
loop_
_entity_poly.entity_id
_entity_poly.type
_entity_poly.pdbx_seq_one_letter_code
_entity_poly.pdbx_strand_id
1 'polypeptide(L)'
;MVKQLAPTSEDASPYDVPDLVYMGKVGTGWSRTTSAQIRKALDTVVSPKQRLTRTIRKPKATWVEPKFYADIEYRDITSEGLLRASSFKGLSRGTRRS
;
A
#
# COMPACT_ATOMS: atom_id res chain seq x y z
N MET A 1 2.75 -4.21 3.43
CA MET A 1 2.71 -3.03 2.55
C MET A 1 1.43 -3.18 1.75
N VAL A 2 0.48 -2.28 1.95
CA VAL A 2 -0.86 -2.32 1.31
C VAL A 2 -0.69 -1.73 -0.09
N LYS A 3 -1.12 -2.44 -1.14
CA LYS A 3 -1.19 -1.89 -2.49
C LYS A 3 -2.43 -0.99 -2.55
N GLN A 4 -2.23 0.26 -2.96
CA GLN A 4 -3.28 1.23 -3.23
C GLN A 4 -3.86 0.90 -4.61
N LEU A 5 -5.13 0.53 -4.69
CA LEU A 5 -5.87 0.58 -5.95
C LEU A 5 -6.44 1.98 -6.10
N ALA A 6 -6.32 2.52 -7.31
CA ALA A 6 -6.96 3.76 -7.73
C ALA A 6 -8.49 3.58 -7.68
N PRO A 7 -9.26 4.67 -7.53
CA PRO A 7 -10.71 4.58 -7.44
C PRO A 7 -11.27 4.06 -8.77
N THR A 8 -12.18 3.10 -8.68
CA THR A 8 -12.83 2.43 -9.82
C THR A 8 -13.99 3.23 -10.43
N SER A 9 -14.09 4.53 -10.17
CA SER A 9 -15.18 5.38 -10.65
C SER A 9 -14.63 6.55 -11.47
N GLU A 10 -15.15 6.71 -12.69
CA GLU A 10 -14.91 7.86 -13.57
C GLU A 10 -15.36 9.21 -12.96
N ASP A 11 -16.07 9.16 -11.83
CA ASP A 11 -16.62 10.32 -11.10
C ASP A 11 -15.83 10.72 -9.84
N ALA A 12 -14.65 10.14 -9.59
CA ALA A 12 -13.87 10.47 -8.39
C ALA A 12 -13.41 11.94 -8.43
N SER A 13 -13.92 12.74 -7.50
CA SER A 13 -13.49 14.12 -7.29
C SER A 13 -11.97 14.14 -7.07
N PRO A 14 -11.22 15.17 -7.52
CA PRO A 14 -9.79 15.30 -7.19
C PRO A 14 -9.53 15.40 -5.68
N TYR A 15 -10.58 15.53 -4.86
CA TYR A 15 -10.54 15.51 -3.40
C TYR A 15 -10.92 14.16 -2.76
N ASP A 16 -11.37 13.17 -3.54
CA ASP A 16 -11.65 11.85 -3.01
C ASP A 16 -10.33 11.10 -2.77
N VAL A 17 -10.04 10.86 -1.49
CA VAL A 17 -9.02 9.89 -1.13
C VAL A 17 -9.50 8.52 -1.60
N PRO A 18 -8.76 7.82 -2.47
CA PRO A 18 -9.20 6.51 -2.94
C PRO A 18 -9.38 5.55 -1.76
N ASP A 19 -10.43 4.74 -1.83
CA ASP A 19 -10.70 3.71 -0.84
C ASP A 19 -9.50 2.78 -0.68
N LEU A 20 -8.92 2.76 0.53
CA LEU A 20 -7.76 1.93 0.82
C LEU A 20 -8.23 0.57 1.37
N VAL A 21 -8.10 -0.45 0.54
CA VAL A 21 -8.46 -1.84 0.90
C VAL A 21 -7.20 -2.62 1.27
N TYR A 22 -7.26 -3.39 2.36
CA TYR A 22 -6.16 -4.28 2.74
C TYR A 22 -6.08 -5.49 1.82
N MET A 23 -4.99 -5.59 1.04
CA MET A 23 -4.75 -6.70 0.11
C MET A 23 -3.69 -7.71 0.58
N GLY A 24 -3.39 -7.74 1.88
CA GLY A 24 -2.40 -8.66 2.44
C GLY A 24 -1.03 -8.04 2.71
N LYS A 25 -0.12 -8.88 3.21
CA LYS A 25 1.26 -8.51 3.50
C LYS A 25 2.17 -8.97 2.37
N VAL A 26 2.83 -8.04 1.72
CA VAL A 26 4.04 -8.31 0.92
C VAL A 26 5.22 -8.47 1.87
N GLY A 27 6.06 -9.48 1.66
CA GLY A 27 7.19 -9.82 2.52
C GLY A 27 8.51 -10.11 1.80
N THR A 28 8.50 -10.08 0.46
CA THR A 28 9.65 -10.42 -0.41
C THR A 28 9.85 -9.33 -1.48
N GLY A 29 10.93 -9.42 -2.25
CA GLY A 29 11.19 -8.51 -3.38
C GLY A 29 12.04 -7.29 -3.07
N TRP A 30 12.68 -7.25 -1.89
CA TRP A 30 13.61 -6.21 -1.51
C TRP A 30 14.91 -6.81 -0.97
N SER A 31 16.03 -6.12 -1.25
CA SER A 31 17.29 -6.35 -0.55
C SER A 31 17.26 -5.71 0.85
N ARG A 32 18.28 -5.97 1.68
CA ARG A 32 18.46 -5.27 2.97
C ARG A 32 18.55 -3.75 2.77
N THR A 33 19.31 -3.32 1.78
CA THR A 33 19.47 -1.89 1.42
C THR A 33 18.14 -1.27 1.01
N THR A 34 17.39 -1.93 0.13
CA THR A 34 16.07 -1.48 -0.32
C THR A 34 15.09 -1.41 0.84
N SER A 35 15.11 -2.39 1.76
CA SER A 35 14.23 -2.39 2.93
C SER A 35 14.49 -1.21 3.87
N ALA A 36 15.77 -0.82 4.03
CA ALA A 36 16.16 0.35 4.82
C ALA A 36 15.70 1.66 4.16
N GLN A 37 15.79 1.76 2.83
CA GLN A 37 15.29 2.91 2.07
C GLN A 37 13.77 3.04 2.17
N ILE A 38 13.03 1.92 2.03
CA ILE A 38 11.58 1.89 2.22
C ILE A 38 11.22 2.36 3.63
N ARG A 39 11.90 1.84 4.66
CA ARG A 39 11.68 2.27 6.06
C ARG A 39 11.89 3.78 6.20
N LYS A 40 13.05 4.29 5.76
CA LYS A 40 13.36 5.72 5.83
C LYS A 40 12.32 6.60 5.14
N ALA A 41 11.79 6.17 3.99
CA ALA A 41 10.76 6.89 3.27
C ALA A 41 9.40 6.86 4.00
N LEU A 42 9.00 5.72 4.56
CA LEU A 42 7.74 5.57 5.28
C LEU A 42 7.75 6.28 6.64
N ASP A 43 8.90 6.38 7.29
CA ASP A 43 9.05 7.08 8.57
C ASP A 43 8.71 8.58 8.46
N THR A 44 8.82 9.18 7.26
CA THR A 44 8.47 10.60 7.04
C THR A 44 6.96 10.85 6.97
N VAL A 45 6.13 9.80 6.98
CA VAL A 45 4.68 9.90 6.80
C VAL A 45 3.91 9.03 7.79
N VAL A 46 4.51 8.72 8.95
CA VAL A 46 3.84 7.96 10.01
C VAL A 46 2.55 8.66 10.44
N SER A 47 1.50 7.87 10.66
CA SER A 47 0.20 8.34 11.10
C SER A 47 -0.28 7.52 12.30
N PRO A 48 -0.92 8.12 13.30
CA PRO A 48 -1.56 7.38 14.38
C PRO A 48 -2.86 6.69 13.95
N LYS A 49 -3.43 7.06 12.79
CA LYS A 49 -4.74 6.59 12.33
C LYS A 49 -4.60 5.63 11.14
N GLN A 50 -5.42 4.59 11.15
CA GLN A 50 -5.61 3.74 9.98
C GLN A 50 -6.51 4.45 8.96
N ARG A 51 -6.10 4.49 7.69
CA ARG A 51 -6.85 5.11 6.58
C ARG A 51 -7.59 4.09 5.70
N LEU A 52 -7.63 2.82 6.10
CA LEU A 52 -8.31 1.77 5.32
C LEU A 52 -9.83 1.86 5.49
N THR A 53 -10.55 1.58 4.41
CA THR A 53 -12.03 1.56 4.38
C THR A 53 -12.60 0.55 5.39
N ARG A 54 -11.88 -0.55 5.66
CA ARG A 54 -12.20 -1.51 6.72
C ARG A 54 -11.10 -1.59 7.76
N THR A 55 -11.44 -1.35 9.02
CA THR A 55 -10.51 -1.48 10.15
C THR A 55 -10.01 -2.91 10.29
N ILE A 56 -8.70 -3.09 10.51
CA ILE A 56 -8.10 -4.40 10.74
C ILE A 56 -7.27 -4.38 12.02
N ARG A 57 -7.21 -5.51 12.73
CA ARG A 57 -6.41 -5.62 13.94
C ARG A 57 -4.97 -6.01 13.61
N LYS A 58 -4.05 -5.04 13.62
CA LYS A 58 -2.60 -5.25 13.46
C LYS A 58 -1.82 -4.47 14.54
N PRO A 59 -1.73 -5.00 15.78
CA PRO A 59 -1.20 -4.25 16.92
C PRO A 59 0.30 -3.90 16.80
N LYS A 60 1.04 -4.58 15.92
CA LYS A 60 2.47 -4.33 15.67
C LYS A 60 2.72 -3.51 14.38
N ALA A 61 1.67 -3.04 13.70
CA ALA A 61 1.82 -2.26 12.49
C ALA A 61 2.00 -0.77 12.81
N THR A 62 2.96 -0.14 12.14
CA THR A 62 3.04 1.32 12.04
C THR A 62 2.18 1.76 10.87
N TRP A 63 1.20 2.62 11.12
CA TRP A 63 0.36 3.20 10.08
C TRP A 63 1.06 4.40 9.44
N VAL A 64 0.78 4.63 8.17
CA VAL A 64 1.35 5.72 7.38
C VAL A 64 0.26 6.42 6.58
N GLU A 65 0.43 7.70 6.30
CA GLU A 65 -0.41 8.41 5.34
C GLU A 65 -0.18 7.85 3.92
N PRO A 66 -1.22 7.75 3.09
CA PRO A 66 -1.15 7.17 1.74
C PRO A 66 -0.51 8.17 0.75
N LYS A 67 0.80 8.37 0.88
CA LYS A 67 1.59 9.28 0.04
C LYS A 67 2.52 8.56 -0.94
N PHE A 68 2.58 7.23 -0.84
CA PHE A 68 3.44 6.37 -1.64
C PHE A 68 2.67 5.26 -2.33
N TYR A 69 3.08 4.96 -3.56
CA TYR A 69 2.59 3.82 -4.33
C TYR A 69 3.67 2.74 -4.36
N ALA A 70 3.26 1.49 -4.13
CA ALA A 70 4.14 0.34 -4.19
C ALA A 70 3.80 -0.51 -5.42
N ASP A 71 4.81 -0.79 -6.24
CA ASP A 71 4.69 -1.73 -7.34
C ASP A 71 4.88 -3.14 -6.78
N ILE A 72 3.85 -3.96 -6.96
CA ILE A 72 3.79 -5.32 -6.43
C ILE A 72 3.46 -6.27 -7.58
N GLU A 73 4.35 -7.23 -7.81
CA GLU A 73 4.07 -8.43 -8.59
C GLU A 73 3.41 -9.46 -7.68
N TYR A 74 2.47 -10.24 -8.22
CA TYR A 74 1.76 -11.28 -7.51
C TYR A 74 1.28 -12.33 -8.50
N ARG A 75 0.98 -13.53 -8.01
CA ARG A 75 0.53 -14.64 -8.88
C ARG A 75 -0.98 -14.64 -9.09
N ASP A 76 -1.72 -14.29 -8.05
CA ASP A 76 -3.18 -14.41 -8.03
C ASP A 76 -3.78 -13.54 -6.91
N ILE A 77 -5.10 -13.30 -6.96
CA ILE A 77 -5.89 -12.65 -5.91
C ILE A 77 -6.88 -13.68 -5.35
N THR A 78 -6.92 -13.84 -4.03
CA THR A 78 -7.87 -14.76 -3.40
C THR A 78 -9.31 -14.29 -3.56
N SER A 79 -10.27 -15.19 -3.32
CA SER A 79 -11.69 -14.83 -3.21
C SER A 79 -11.97 -13.78 -2.12
N GLU A 80 -11.07 -13.64 -1.15
CA GLU A 80 -11.11 -12.61 -0.09
C GLU A 80 -10.40 -11.30 -0.49
N GLY A 81 -9.89 -11.17 -1.72
CA GLY A 81 -9.21 -9.99 -2.21
C GLY A 81 -7.75 -9.84 -1.76
N LEU A 82 -7.09 -10.93 -1.33
CA LEU A 82 -5.70 -10.90 -0.86
C LEU A 82 -4.71 -11.33 -1.95
N LEU A 83 -3.55 -10.68 -2.02
CA LEU A 83 -2.49 -11.04 -2.98
C LEU A 83 -1.81 -12.36 -2.58
N ARG A 84 -1.69 -13.30 -3.52
CA ARG A 84 -0.92 -14.54 -3.38
C ARG A 84 0.47 -14.44 -4.02
N ALA A 85 1.46 -14.98 -3.31
CA ALA A 85 2.87 -14.99 -3.71
C ALA A 85 3.36 -13.61 -4.19
N SER A 86 3.10 -12.59 -3.38
CA SER A 86 3.42 -11.21 -3.71
C SER A 86 4.88 -10.87 -3.45
N SER A 87 5.43 -10.05 -4.33
CA SER A 87 6.80 -9.55 -4.28
C SER A 87 6.84 -8.07 -4.65
N PHE A 88 7.56 -7.29 -3.84
CA PHE A 88 7.76 -5.87 -4.08
C PHE A 88 8.70 -5.63 -5.27
N LYS A 89 8.44 -4.56 -6.03
CA LYS A 89 9.24 -4.15 -7.19
C LYS A 89 9.72 -2.71 -7.11
N GLY A 90 8.96 -1.82 -6.47
CA GLY A 90 9.31 -0.41 -6.41
C GLY A 90 8.44 0.41 -5.47
N LEU A 91 8.95 1.56 -5.06
CA LEU A 91 8.25 2.56 -4.26
C LEU A 91 8.40 3.92 -4.94
N SER A 92 7.28 4.61 -5.16
CA SER A 92 7.25 5.96 -5.73
C SER A 92 6.38 6.87 -4.87
N ARG A 93 6.67 8.17 -4.90
CA ARG A 93 5.92 9.20 -4.15
C ARG A 93 5.04 10.00 -5.12
N GLY A 94 3.81 10.30 -4.71
CA GLY A 94 2.90 11.17 -5.49
C GLY A 94 1.88 10.41 -6.35
N THR A 95 1.04 11.14 -7.09
CA THR A 95 -0.09 10.59 -7.88
C THR A 95 0.41 9.65 -8.98
N ARG A 96 -0.13 8.42 -9.01
CA ARG A 96 0.11 7.45 -10.10
C ARG A 96 -0.18 8.15 -11.42
N ARG A 97 0.85 8.43 -12.24
CA ARG A 97 0.62 8.94 -13.59
C ARG A 97 -0.17 7.89 -14.36
N SER A 98 -1.19 8.38 -15.05
CA SER A 98 -2.07 7.70 -15.98
C SER A 98 -1.33 6.77 -16.92
#